data_AF-A0A6J4PUS5-F1
#
_entry.id   AF-A0A6J4PUS5-F1
#
_cell.length_a   1.000
_cell.length_b   1.000
_cell.length_c   1.000
_cell.angle_alpha   90.00
_cell.angle_beta   90.00
_cell.angle_gamma   90.00
#
_symmetry.space_group_name_H-M   'P 1'
#
loop_
_entity.id
_entity.type
_entity.pdbx_description
1 polymer ?
#
loop_
_entity_poly.entity_id
_entity_poly.type
_entity_poly.pdbx_seq_one_letter_code
_entity_poly.pdbx_strand_id
1 'polypeptide(L)'
;MEYRHAEVRNEDHNLARLLRSAQKEAEVCAGYGLEAEAAGDERLAGFFQEVQAMHEKVAEKAETMLVKEARANLKVVPNGKDPDPGDVSPGRDLP
;
A
#
# COMPACT_ATOMS: atom_id res chain seq x y z
N MET A 1 21.14 2.51 17.55
CA MET A 1 20.21 1.48 17.05
C MET A 1 19.17 2.18 16.19
N GLU A 2 19.29 2.07 14.87
CA GLU A 2 18.46 2.76 13.89
C GLU A 2 17.91 1.69 12.92
N TYR A 3 16.98 0.86 13.39
CA TYR A 3 16.42 -0.25 12.60
C TYR A 3 14.94 -0.03 12.20
N ARG A 4 14.23 0.89 12.86
CA ARG A 4 12.78 1.08 12.64
C ARG A 4 12.38 1.75 11.33
N HIS A 5 13.28 2.50 10.67
CA HIS A 5 12.94 3.21 9.42
C HIS A 5 13.11 2.35 8.15
N ALA A 6 13.98 1.33 8.18
CA ALA A 6 14.21 0.45 7.03
C ALA A 6 13.15 -0.65 6.90
N GLU A 7 12.63 -1.14 8.04
CA GLU A 7 11.59 -2.18 8.08
C GLU A 7 10.25 -1.66 7.53
N VAL A 8 9.82 -0.47 7.96
CA VAL A 8 8.56 0.16 7.49
C VAL A 8 8.60 0.43 5.98
N ARG A 9 9.73 0.91 5.44
CA ARG A 9 9.88 1.12 3.98
C ARG A 9 9.82 -0.19 3.19
N ASN A 10 10.32 -1.29 3.76
CA ASN A 10 10.26 -2.60 3.11
C ASN A 10 8.83 -3.17 3.12
N GLU A 11 8.09 -2.98 4.20
CA GLU A 11 6.69 -3.42 4.30
C GLU A 11 5.79 -2.69 3.30
N ASP A 12 5.90 -1.36 3.19
CA ASP A 12 5.15 -0.58 2.19
C ASP A 12 5.47 -1.03 0.76
N HIS A 13 6.75 -1.33 0.47
CA HIS A 13 7.15 -1.86 -0.83
C HIS A 13 6.62 -3.26 -1.09
N ASN A 14 6.58 -4.13 -0.08
CA ASN A 14 6.05 -5.48 -0.20
C ASN A 14 4.55 -5.47 -0.44
N LEU A 15 3.83 -4.58 0.22
CA LEU A 15 2.40 -4.46 0.14
C LEU A 15 1.94 -3.83 -1.18
N ALA A 16 2.67 -2.81 -1.66
CA ALA A 16 2.49 -2.28 -3.01
C ALA A 16 2.83 -3.31 -4.10
N ARG A 17 3.82 -4.18 -3.88
CA ARG A 17 4.10 -5.32 -4.77
C ARG A 17 2.95 -6.32 -4.77
N LEU A 18 2.40 -6.64 -3.60
CA LEU A 18 1.29 -7.58 -3.46
C LEU A 18 0.03 -7.08 -4.20
N LEU A 19 -0.30 -5.79 -4.06
CA LEU A 19 -1.43 -5.18 -4.78
C LEU A 19 -1.24 -5.26 -6.30
N ARG A 20 -0.03 -4.95 -6.80
CA ARG A 20 0.28 -5.08 -8.23
C ARG A 20 0.19 -6.53 -8.70
N SER A 21 0.60 -7.51 -7.89
CA SER A 21 0.41 -8.92 -8.22
C SER A 21 -1.07 -9.30 -8.34
N ALA A 22 -1.92 -8.83 -7.43
CA ALA A 22 -3.36 -9.07 -7.48
C ALA A 22 -4.01 -8.43 -8.73
N GLN A 23 -3.60 -7.22 -9.11
CA GLN A 23 -4.03 -6.58 -10.36
C GLN A 23 -3.54 -7.36 -11.59
N LYS A 24 -2.31 -7.90 -11.53
CA LYS A 24 -1.76 -8.72 -12.60
C LYS A 24 -2.55 -10.00 -12.83
N GLU A 25 -3.10 -10.60 -11.77
CA GLU A 25 -3.97 -11.78 -11.90
C GLU A 25 -5.25 -11.46 -12.69
N ALA A 26 -5.83 -10.27 -12.52
CA ALA A 26 -6.97 -9.82 -13.34
C ALA A 26 -6.59 -9.68 -14.83
N GLU A 27 -5.44 -9.07 -15.13
CA GLU A 27 -4.94 -8.95 -16.52
C GLU A 27 -4.71 -10.31 -17.18
N VAL A 28 -4.23 -11.29 -16.41
CA VAL A 28 -4.03 -12.66 -16.89
C VAL A 28 -5.37 -13.32 -17.22
N CYS A 29 -6.40 -13.12 -16.37
CA CYS A 29 -7.75 -13.61 -16.66
C CYS A 29 -8.35 -12.97 -17.92
N ALA A 30 -8.08 -11.70 -18.16
CA ALA A 30 -8.49 -11.03 -19.40
C ALA A 30 -7.84 -11.69 -20.63
N GLY A 31 -6.56 -12.09 -20.53
CA GLY A 31 -5.88 -12.85 -21.58
C GLY A 31 -6.54 -14.18 -21.91
N TYR A 32 -6.92 -14.96 -20.88
CA TYR A 32 -7.65 -16.22 -21.08
C TYR A 32 -9.03 -16.02 -21.70
N GLY A 33 -9.72 -14.93 -21.35
CA GLY A 33 -10.98 -14.55 -22.00
C GLY A 33 -10.81 -14.35 -23.51
N LEU A 34 -9.78 -13.59 -23.92
CA LEU A 34 -9.47 -13.35 -25.34
C LEU A 34 -9.09 -14.64 -26.08
N GLU A 35 -8.36 -15.55 -25.44
CA GLU A 35 -8.04 -16.86 -26.03
C GLU A 35 -9.30 -17.73 -26.22
N ALA A 36 -10.23 -17.70 -25.26
CA ALA A 36 -11.50 -18.39 -25.36
C ALA A 36 -12.40 -17.79 -26.46
N GLU A 37 -12.45 -16.46 -26.60
CA GLU A 37 -13.13 -15.77 -27.69
C GLU A 37 -12.54 -16.17 -29.05
N ALA A 38 -11.22 -16.17 -29.18
CA ALA A 38 -10.53 -16.57 -30.40
C ALA A 38 -10.80 -18.04 -30.77
N ALA A 39 -11.04 -18.90 -29.77
CA ALA A 39 -11.44 -20.29 -29.97
C ALA A 39 -12.95 -20.46 -30.24
N GLY A 40 -13.76 -19.39 -30.14
CA GLY A 40 -15.20 -19.41 -30.34
C GLY A 40 -16.01 -19.98 -29.15
N ASP A 41 -15.39 -20.11 -27.97
CA ASP A 41 -16.08 -20.58 -26.76
C ASP A 41 -16.54 -19.39 -25.91
N GLU A 42 -17.72 -18.85 -26.27
CA GLU A 42 -18.32 -17.70 -25.59
C GLU A 42 -18.63 -17.97 -24.11
N ARG A 43 -18.94 -19.22 -23.75
CA ARG A 43 -19.21 -19.59 -22.36
C ARG A 43 -17.94 -19.52 -21.53
N LEU A 44 -16.83 -20.00 -22.06
CA LEU A 44 -15.53 -19.97 -21.40
C LEU A 44 -14.98 -18.54 -21.35
N ALA A 45 -15.18 -17.74 -22.40
CA ALA A 45 -14.85 -16.31 -22.40
C ALA A 45 -15.61 -15.55 -21.31
N GLY A 46 -16.93 -15.76 -21.21
CA GLY A 46 -17.76 -15.15 -20.17
C GLY A 46 -17.32 -15.54 -18.76
N PHE A 47 -16.94 -16.80 -18.53
CA PHE A 47 -16.38 -17.24 -17.26
C PHE A 47 -15.09 -16.49 -16.90
N PHE A 48 -14.14 -16.35 -17.83
CA PHE A 48 -12.90 -15.62 -17.55
C PHE A 48 -13.13 -14.13 -17.32
N GLN A 49 -14.10 -13.53 -17.99
CA GLN A 49 -14.51 -12.15 -17.74
C GLN A 49 -15.11 -11.98 -16.33
N GLU A 50 -15.93 -12.92 -15.85
CA GLU A 50 -16.45 -12.91 -14.47
C GLU A 50 -15.32 -13.01 -13.44
N VAL A 51 -14.35 -13.89 -13.68
CA VAL A 51 -13.18 -14.06 -12.80
C VAL A 51 -12.29 -12.82 -12.80
N GLN A 52 -12.04 -12.20 -13.96
CA GLN A 52 -11.34 -10.91 -14.06
C GLN A 52 -12.01 -9.86 -13.15
N ALA A 53 -13.32 -9.67 -13.30
CA ALA A 53 -14.08 -8.69 -12.51
C ALA A 53 -14.04 -8.98 -11.00
N MET A 54 -13.92 -10.25 -10.61
CA MET A 54 -13.72 -10.63 -9.21
C MET A 54 -12.33 -10.20 -8.70
N HIS A 55 -11.26 -10.45 -9.47
CA HIS A 55 -9.89 -10.03 -9.08
C HIS A 55 -9.75 -8.50 -9.04
N GLU A 56 -10.41 -7.77 -9.94
CA GLU A 56 -10.47 -6.29 -9.90
C GLU A 56 -11.08 -5.80 -8.59
N LYS A 57 -12.24 -6.34 -8.18
CA LYS A 57 -12.87 -5.99 -6.89
C LYS A 57 -12.01 -6.33 -5.69
N VAL A 58 -11.28 -7.45 -5.73
CA VAL A 58 -10.34 -7.83 -4.68
C VAL A 58 -9.20 -6.81 -4.59
N ALA A 59 -8.63 -6.41 -5.72
CA ALA A 59 -7.56 -5.41 -5.78
C ALA A 59 -8.03 -4.05 -5.26
N GLU A 60 -9.19 -3.55 -5.69
CA GLU A 60 -9.77 -2.29 -5.19
C GLU A 60 -9.99 -2.29 -3.68
N LYS A 61 -10.50 -3.41 -3.15
CA LYS A 61 -10.74 -3.56 -1.71
C LYS A 61 -9.42 -3.60 -0.93
N ALA A 62 -8.42 -4.30 -1.46
CA ALA A 62 -7.08 -4.33 -0.87
C ALA A 62 -6.47 -2.92 -0.86
N GLU A 63 -6.50 -2.19 -1.97
CA GLU A 63 -6.02 -0.80 -2.06
C GLU A 63 -6.68 0.11 -1.01
N THR A 64 -8.00 0.00 -0.85
CA THR A 64 -8.75 0.76 0.16
C THR A 64 -8.28 0.46 1.59
N MET A 65 -7.91 -0.79 1.90
CA MET A 65 -7.36 -1.15 3.20
C MET A 65 -5.98 -0.52 3.43
N LEU A 66 -5.11 -0.53 2.42
CA LEU A 66 -3.78 0.06 2.49
C LEU A 66 -3.81 1.56 2.72
N VAL A 67 -4.69 2.28 2.00
CA VAL A 67 -4.86 3.74 2.17
C VAL A 67 -5.35 4.08 3.57
N LYS A 68 -6.22 3.25 4.17
CA LYS A 68 -6.69 3.45 5.55
C LYS A 68 -5.57 3.24 6.58
N GLU A 69 -4.74 2.22 6.41
CA GLU A 69 -3.60 1.95 7.28
C GLU A 69 -2.57 3.08 7.22
N ALA A 70 -2.18 3.53 6.01
CA ALA A 70 -1.28 4.66 5.84
C ALA A 70 -1.79 5.94 6.54
N ARG A 71 -3.10 6.23 6.40
CA ARG A 71 -3.74 7.37 7.08
C ARG A 71 -3.84 7.22 8.59
N ALA A 72 -3.99 6.00 9.11
CA ALA A 72 -3.99 5.74 10.54
C ALA A 72 -2.59 5.98 11.13
N ASN A 73 -1.55 5.52 10.44
CA ASN A 73 -0.16 5.68 10.87
C ASN A 73 0.29 7.16 10.90
N LEU A 74 -0.17 7.98 9.95
CA LEU A 74 0.07 9.43 9.94
C LEU A 74 -0.54 10.17 11.15
N LYS A 75 -1.63 9.65 11.75
CA LYS A 75 -2.30 10.28 12.90
C LYS A 75 -1.67 9.93 14.25
N VAL A 76 -0.74 8.97 14.29
CA VAL A 76 -0.14 8.44 15.54
C VAL A 76 1.25 9.03 15.80
N VAL A 77 1.72 10.04 15.04
CA VAL A 77 2.92 10.79 15.44
C VAL A 77 2.57 11.65 16.67
N PRO A 78 3.02 11.30 17.89
CA PRO A 78 2.76 12.13 19.05
C PRO A 78 3.62 13.38 18.88
N ASN A 79 2.98 14.53 18.98
CA ASN A 79 3.63 15.82 18.98
C ASN A 79 4.50 15.92 20.25
N GLY A 80 5.74 15.43 20.18
CA GLY A 80 6.76 15.61 21.20
C GLY A 80 7.25 17.05 21.20
N LYS A 81 6.42 17.96 21.72
CA LYS A 81 6.81 19.31 22.10
C LYS A 81 6.40 19.52 23.56
N ASP A 82 7.18 18.93 24.44
CA ASP A 82 7.42 19.58 25.73
C ASP A 82 8.54 20.60 25.49
N PRO A 83 8.29 21.92 25.64
CA PRO A 83 9.37 22.88 25.68
C PRO A 83 10.17 22.64 26.97
N ASP A 84 11.42 22.22 26.83
CA ASP A 84 12.39 22.12 27.91
C ASP A 84 12.56 23.49 28.60
N PRO A 85 12.17 23.66 29.88
CA PRO A 85 12.43 24.88 30.62
C PRO A 85 13.87 24.82 31.15
N GLY A 86 14.84 24.92 30.23
CA GLY A 86 16.22 24.60 30.51
C GLY A 86 17.26 25.54 29.89
N ASP A 87 16.89 26.76 29.50
CA ASP A 87 17.84 27.74 28.97
C ASP A 87 18.02 28.93 29.92
N VAL A 88 18.78 28.69 31.01
CA VAL A 88 19.43 29.75 31.77
C VAL A 88 20.95 29.57 31.64
N SER A 89 21.49 30.04 30.52
CA SER A 89 22.93 30.27 30.39
C SER A 89 23.36 31.39 31.36
N PRO A 90 24.29 31.16 32.31
CA PRO A 90 24.80 32.23 33.15
C PRO A 90 25.70 33.15 32.32
N GLY A 91 25.45 34.46 32.45
CA GLY A 91 26.20 35.51 31.78
C GLY A 91 27.70 35.42 32.06
N ARG A 92 28.47 35.65 31.00
CA ARG A 92 29.93 35.73 30.97
C ARG A 92 30.46 36.78 31.96
N ASP A 93 31.47 36.38 32.71
CA ASP A 93 32.39 37.26 33.43
C ASP A 93 33.07 38.27 32.50
N LEU A 94 33.10 39.53 32.95
CA LEU A 94 34.04 40.59 32.53
C LEU A 94 34.19 41.56 33.73
N PRO A 95 35.33 42.25 33.94
CA PRO A 95 36.57 42.26 33.17
C PRO A 95 37.79 41.63 33.87
#